data_AF-A0A3A9J7V2-F1
#
_entry.id   AF-A0A3A9J7V2-F1
#
_cell.length_a   1.000
_cell.length_b   1.000
_cell.length_c   1.000
_cell.angle_alpha   90.00
_cell.angle_beta   90.00
_cell.angle_gamma   90.00
#
_symmetry.space_group_name_H-M   'P 1'
#
loop_
_entity.id
_entity.type
_entity.pdbx_description
1 polymer ?
#
loop_
_entity_poly.entity_id
_entity_poly.type
_entity_poly.pdbx_seq_one_letter_code
_entity_poly.pdbx_strand_id
1 'polypeptide(L)'
;AAGHTTWQANLSEATAQPPRALSGARLVVLAAPDAAGLPATLAQVTALAEAARGSATGFTLVAPGGETAPEAAAILGLGRVLANEMPELKPCRIGLAPGVEAARLLPELLNSVPEPEPELHLTPTARLVPRVVTGLAPATGPVGPARLAIRQPGQLGSLEWEAAPAPEPGPEDVVVRVRAAGLNFRDLMWAQGLLPEEALMDGFAGPTLGMEMAGLVESAPAGSGFAPGDRVFGFAPAAFATQARTRPEAIAPMPAGLDFAAAATVPVAFLTAVYALETCANIQPGETVLVHGGAGALGLAALQVALAAGARVAATAGSPAKRAFLR
;
A
#
# COMPACT_ATOMS: atom_id res chain seq x y z
N ALA A 1 -25.65 15.23 -37.10
CA ALA A 1 -24.80 15.27 -35.90
C ALA A 1 -24.94 16.65 -35.28
N ALA A 2 -25.66 16.77 -34.16
CA ALA A 2 -25.81 18.07 -33.48
C ALA A 2 -24.42 18.49 -32.97
N GLY A 3 -23.95 19.68 -33.38
CA GLY A 3 -22.64 20.18 -32.98
C GLY A 3 -22.64 20.58 -31.51
N HIS A 4 -22.12 19.72 -30.65
CA HIS A 4 -21.80 20.10 -29.28
C HIS A 4 -20.57 21.02 -29.31
N THR A 5 -20.71 22.23 -28.79
CA THR A 5 -19.57 23.14 -28.61
C THR A 5 -18.96 22.86 -27.24
N THR A 6 -17.73 22.37 -27.21
CA THR A 6 -16.99 22.16 -25.96
C THR A 6 -16.22 23.43 -25.61
N TRP A 7 -16.37 23.90 -24.38
CA TRP A 7 -15.61 25.01 -23.83
C TRP A 7 -14.83 24.54 -22.60
N GLN A 8 -13.59 25.03 -22.46
CA GLN A 8 -12.71 24.71 -21.34
C GLN A 8 -12.29 26.01 -20.67
N ALA A 9 -12.31 26.01 -19.34
CA ALA A 9 -11.84 27.12 -18.53
C ALA A 9 -11.37 26.63 -17.16
N ASN A 10 -10.65 27.51 -16.46
CA ASN A 10 -10.28 27.25 -15.08
C ASN A 10 -11.50 27.40 -14.17
N LEU A 11 -11.46 26.75 -12.99
CA LEU A 11 -12.57 26.77 -12.02
C LEU A 11 -12.99 28.18 -11.63
N SER A 12 -12.04 29.09 -11.40
CA SER A 12 -12.31 30.50 -11.07
C SER A 12 -13.06 31.23 -12.19
N GLU A 13 -12.68 31.01 -13.45
CA GLU A 13 -13.33 31.60 -14.62
C GLU A 13 -14.73 31.02 -14.83
N ALA A 14 -14.90 29.71 -14.60
CA ALA A 14 -16.19 29.04 -14.69
C ALA A 14 -17.17 29.55 -13.62
N THR A 15 -16.71 29.80 -12.38
CA THR A 15 -17.55 30.37 -11.31
C THR A 15 -18.00 31.80 -11.57
N ALA A 16 -17.30 32.54 -12.45
CA ALA A 16 -17.66 33.91 -12.80
C ALA A 16 -18.69 33.99 -13.95
N GLN A 17 -19.05 32.86 -14.58
CA GLN A 17 -20.02 32.84 -15.67
C GLN A 17 -21.45 33.10 -15.15
N PRO A 18 -22.26 33.92 -15.86
CA PRO A 18 -23.64 34.11 -15.46
C PRO A 18 -24.43 32.80 -15.62
N PRO A 19 -25.46 32.52 -14.81
CA PRO A 19 -26.25 31.28 -14.89
C PRO A 19 -26.81 30.96 -16.29
N ARG A 20 -27.10 32.00 -17.09
CA ARG A 20 -27.55 31.84 -18.49
C ARG A 20 -26.51 31.14 -19.38
N ALA A 21 -25.22 31.32 -19.11
CA ALA A 21 -24.14 30.68 -19.86
C ALA A 21 -24.01 29.18 -19.57
N LEU A 22 -24.55 28.72 -18.43
CA LEU A 22 -24.55 27.31 -18.00
C LEU A 22 -25.86 26.60 -18.36
N SER A 23 -26.85 27.34 -18.90
CA SER A 23 -28.15 26.79 -19.25
C SER A 23 -28.04 25.75 -20.36
N GLY A 24 -28.55 24.55 -20.10
CA GLY A 24 -28.46 23.40 -21.01
C GLY A 24 -27.10 22.69 -20.99
N ALA A 25 -26.10 23.24 -20.32
CA ALA A 25 -24.74 22.69 -20.33
C ALA A 25 -24.63 21.41 -19.49
N ARG A 26 -23.75 20.51 -19.91
CA ARG A 26 -23.22 19.43 -19.07
C ARG A 26 -21.86 19.86 -18.57
N LEU A 27 -21.68 19.90 -17.26
CA LEU A 27 -20.44 20.32 -16.63
C LEU A 27 -19.61 19.09 -16.27
N VAL A 28 -18.35 19.09 -16.66
CA VAL A 28 -17.35 18.10 -16.25
C VAL A 28 -16.23 18.87 -15.57
N VAL A 29 -16.05 18.64 -14.28
CA VAL A 29 -15.06 19.32 -13.45
C VAL A 29 -13.96 18.35 -13.09
N LEU A 30 -12.76 18.61 -13.59
CA LEU A 30 -11.55 17.88 -13.20
C LEU A 30 -10.89 18.61 -12.03
N ALA A 31 -10.84 17.98 -10.86
CA ALA A 31 -10.27 18.56 -9.65
C ALA A 31 -9.16 17.67 -9.09
N ALA A 32 -7.93 18.19 -9.07
CA ALA A 32 -6.74 17.53 -8.53
C ALA A 32 -5.95 18.49 -7.63
N PRO A 33 -6.53 18.97 -6.51
CA PRO A 33 -5.83 19.87 -5.61
C PRO A 33 -4.75 19.13 -4.82
N ASP A 34 -3.71 19.85 -4.43
CA ASP A 34 -2.86 19.45 -3.32
C ASP A 34 -3.54 19.79 -1.97
N ALA A 35 -2.92 19.39 -0.87
CA ALA A 35 -3.47 19.63 0.47
C ALA A 35 -3.72 21.13 0.75
N ALA A 36 -2.89 22.03 0.21
CA ALA A 36 -3.02 23.48 0.41
C ALA A 36 -4.15 24.09 -0.43
N GLY A 37 -4.35 23.60 -1.65
CA GLY A 37 -5.38 24.06 -2.59
C GLY A 37 -6.77 23.48 -2.33
N LEU A 38 -6.87 22.37 -1.57
CA LEU A 38 -8.12 21.67 -1.35
C LEU A 38 -9.27 22.57 -0.86
N PRO A 39 -9.11 23.43 0.17
CA PRO A 39 -10.21 24.29 0.64
C PRO A 39 -10.73 25.24 -0.46
N ALA A 40 -9.83 25.82 -1.24
CA ALA A 40 -10.20 26.73 -2.33
C ALA A 40 -10.92 26.00 -3.47
N THR A 41 -10.43 24.81 -3.84
CA THR A 41 -11.08 23.97 -4.85
C THR A 41 -12.47 23.54 -4.41
N LEU A 42 -12.66 23.12 -3.17
CA LEU A 42 -13.98 22.77 -2.63
C LEU A 42 -14.95 23.95 -2.73
N ALA A 43 -14.53 25.15 -2.31
CA ALA A 43 -15.36 26.35 -2.38
C ALA A 43 -15.73 26.72 -3.83
N GLN A 44 -14.79 26.63 -4.77
CA GLN A 44 -15.04 26.91 -6.19
C GLN A 44 -15.99 25.89 -6.82
N VAL A 45 -15.83 24.60 -6.51
CA VAL A 45 -16.74 23.55 -7.00
C VAL A 45 -18.16 23.78 -6.47
N THR A 46 -18.31 24.12 -5.19
CA THR A 46 -19.61 24.46 -4.60
C THR A 46 -20.23 25.68 -5.29
N ALA A 47 -19.49 26.77 -5.45
CA ALA A 47 -19.98 27.97 -6.12
C ALA A 47 -20.41 27.70 -7.58
N LEU A 48 -19.66 26.85 -8.30
CA LEU A 48 -20.02 26.45 -9.66
C LEU A 48 -21.31 25.61 -9.68
N ALA A 49 -21.47 24.68 -8.73
CA ALA A 49 -22.69 23.90 -8.59
C ALA A 49 -23.90 24.80 -8.28
N GLU A 50 -23.75 25.78 -7.38
CA GLU A 50 -24.79 26.78 -7.09
C GLU A 50 -25.18 27.60 -8.33
N ALA A 51 -24.19 28.06 -9.10
CA ALA A 51 -24.44 28.82 -10.33
C ALA A 51 -25.12 27.97 -11.42
N ALA A 52 -24.79 26.68 -11.48
CA ALA A 52 -25.37 25.72 -12.42
C ALA A 52 -26.77 25.24 -12.03
N ARG A 53 -27.17 25.44 -10.76
CA ARG A 53 -28.40 24.92 -10.18
C ARG A 53 -29.63 25.35 -10.98
N GLY A 54 -30.45 24.38 -11.37
CA GLY A 54 -31.68 24.60 -12.15
C GLY A 54 -31.47 25.03 -13.60
N SER A 55 -30.23 25.12 -14.09
CA SER A 55 -29.92 25.53 -15.47
C SER A 55 -29.12 24.48 -16.25
N ALA A 56 -28.15 23.82 -15.61
CA ALA A 56 -27.36 22.76 -16.21
C ALA A 56 -28.15 21.44 -16.32
N THR A 57 -27.75 20.58 -17.26
CA THR A 57 -28.38 19.26 -17.50
C THR A 57 -27.63 18.10 -16.83
N GLY A 58 -26.42 18.35 -16.31
CA GLY A 58 -25.62 17.38 -15.59
C GLY A 58 -24.35 17.99 -14.99
N PHE A 59 -23.86 17.39 -13.92
CA PHE A 59 -22.66 17.83 -13.21
C PHE A 59 -21.78 16.64 -12.85
N THR A 60 -20.63 16.49 -13.49
CA THR A 60 -19.70 15.38 -13.26
C THR A 60 -18.43 15.88 -12.60
N LEU A 61 -18.10 15.32 -11.44
CA LEU A 61 -16.84 15.54 -10.73
C LEU A 61 -15.86 14.41 -11.04
N VAL A 62 -14.66 14.77 -11.48
CA VAL A 62 -13.57 13.82 -11.79
C VAL A 62 -12.38 14.13 -10.87
N ALA A 63 -11.95 13.15 -10.10
CA ALA A 63 -10.87 13.28 -9.11
C ALA A 63 -9.73 12.29 -9.38
N PRO A 64 -8.57 12.74 -9.90
CA PRO A 64 -7.36 11.92 -10.01
C PRO A 64 -6.83 11.52 -8.64
N GLY A 65 -6.40 10.27 -8.50
CA GLY A 65 -5.94 9.72 -7.22
C GLY A 65 -7.04 9.00 -6.42
N GLY A 66 -8.30 9.12 -6.80
CA GLY A 66 -9.42 8.29 -6.31
C GLY A 66 -9.39 7.99 -4.81
N GLU A 67 -9.51 6.70 -4.45
CA GLU A 67 -9.45 6.22 -3.05
C GLU A 67 -8.04 6.28 -2.42
N THR A 68 -7.01 6.59 -3.20
CA THR A 68 -5.61 6.56 -2.76
C THR A 68 -5.07 7.92 -2.32
N ALA A 69 -5.78 9.01 -2.60
CA ALA A 69 -5.41 10.37 -2.23
C ALA A 69 -6.52 11.00 -1.35
N PRO A 70 -6.21 11.48 -0.13
CA PRO A 70 -7.19 12.12 0.75
C PRO A 70 -7.93 13.31 0.10
N GLU A 71 -7.23 14.08 -0.73
CA GLU A 71 -7.77 15.24 -1.44
C GLU A 71 -8.82 14.80 -2.48
N ALA A 72 -8.54 13.73 -3.22
CA ALA A 72 -9.48 13.16 -4.18
C ALA A 72 -10.71 12.59 -3.46
N ALA A 73 -10.53 11.94 -2.31
CA ALA A 73 -11.63 11.47 -1.48
C ALA A 73 -12.52 12.62 -0.99
N ALA A 74 -11.94 13.77 -0.63
CA ALA A 74 -12.69 14.97 -0.25
C ALA A 74 -13.54 15.54 -1.40
N ILE A 75 -12.99 15.59 -2.62
CA ILE A 75 -13.75 15.99 -3.82
C ILE A 75 -14.93 15.05 -4.08
N LEU A 76 -14.71 13.73 -4.01
CA LEU A 76 -15.78 12.74 -4.19
C LEU A 76 -16.83 12.85 -3.07
N GLY A 77 -16.39 13.13 -1.84
CA GLY A 77 -17.25 13.41 -0.69
C GLY A 77 -18.15 14.62 -0.91
N LEU A 78 -17.60 15.74 -1.41
CA LEU A 78 -18.39 16.92 -1.79
C LEU A 78 -19.46 16.56 -2.84
N GLY A 79 -19.12 15.73 -3.82
CA GLY A 79 -20.10 15.24 -4.80
C GLY A 79 -21.29 14.50 -4.19
N ARG A 80 -21.10 13.82 -3.04
CA ARG A 80 -22.21 13.16 -2.31
C ARG A 80 -23.08 14.18 -1.58
N VAL A 81 -22.48 15.26 -1.06
CA VAL A 81 -23.23 16.39 -0.48
C VAL A 81 -24.07 17.08 -1.56
N LEU A 82 -23.47 17.40 -2.70
CA LEU A 82 -24.18 17.99 -3.84
C LEU A 82 -25.33 17.11 -4.33
N ALA A 83 -25.17 15.77 -4.31
CA ALA A 83 -26.22 14.85 -4.70
C ALA A 83 -27.45 14.92 -3.76
N ASN A 84 -27.23 15.23 -2.47
CA ASN A 84 -28.31 15.41 -1.50
C ASN A 84 -28.93 16.82 -1.56
N GLU A 85 -28.12 17.86 -1.76
CA GLU A 85 -28.56 19.26 -1.69
C GLU A 85 -29.04 19.85 -3.03
N MET A 86 -28.53 19.34 -4.15
CA MET A 86 -28.80 19.81 -5.52
C MET A 86 -29.08 18.62 -6.48
N PRO A 87 -30.06 17.74 -6.18
CA PRO A 87 -30.33 16.54 -6.96
C PRO A 87 -30.68 16.82 -8.43
N GLU A 88 -31.21 18.00 -8.75
CA GLU A 88 -31.51 18.46 -10.11
C GLU A 88 -30.28 18.51 -11.02
N LEU A 89 -29.07 18.68 -10.45
CA LEU A 89 -27.82 18.66 -11.19
C LEU A 89 -27.38 17.26 -11.58
N LYS A 90 -28.02 16.22 -11.03
CA LYS A 90 -27.66 14.80 -11.18
C LYS A 90 -26.15 14.57 -10.99
N PRO A 91 -25.57 14.92 -9.82
CA PRO A 91 -24.13 14.84 -9.63
C PRO A 91 -23.58 13.43 -9.84
N CYS A 92 -22.67 13.27 -10.81
CA CYS A 92 -21.91 12.06 -11.07
C CYS A 92 -20.48 12.23 -10.53
N ARG A 93 -19.96 11.19 -9.88
CA ARG A 93 -18.64 11.21 -9.21
C ARG A 93 -17.74 10.16 -9.84
N ILE A 94 -16.54 10.54 -10.27
CA ILE A 94 -15.61 9.65 -10.93
C ILE A 94 -14.24 9.78 -10.28
N GLY A 95 -13.83 8.75 -9.52
CA GLY A 95 -12.47 8.60 -9.03
C GLY A 95 -11.59 7.92 -10.07
N LEU A 96 -10.39 8.44 -10.32
CA LEU A 96 -9.43 7.81 -11.23
C LEU A 96 -8.28 7.19 -10.42
N ALA A 97 -8.02 5.90 -10.66
CA ALA A 97 -6.87 5.22 -10.08
C ALA A 97 -5.55 5.81 -10.63
N PRO A 98 -4.43 5.67 -9.90
CA PRO A 98 -3.11 6.01 -10.42
C PRO A 98 -2.86 5.38 -11.80
N GLY A 99 -2.36 6.19 -12.74
CA GLY A 99 -2.08 5.77 -14.12
C GLY A 99 -3.26 5.90 -15.10
N VAL A 100 -4.43 6.37 -14.65
CA VAL A 100 -5.55 6.71 -15.53
C VAL A 100 -5.54 8.22 -15.85
N GLU A 101 -5.31 8.55 -17.12
CA GLU A 101 -5.24 9.92 -17.63
C GLU A 101 -6.65 10.51 -17.87
N ALA A 102 -7.05 11.49 -17.07
CA ALA A 102 -8.37 12.14 -17.20
C ALA A 102 -8.61 12.72 -18.60
N ALA A 103 -7.58 13.31 -19.22
CA ALA A 103 -7.67 13.90 -20.55
C ALA A 103 -8.08 12.89 -21.63
N ARG A 104 -7.70 11.61 -21.49
CA ARG A 104 -8.09 10.55 -22.44
C ARG A 104 -9.57 10.19 -22.33
N LEU A 105 -10.18 10.41 -21.18
CA LEU A 105 -11.57 10.06 -20.89
C LEU A 105 -12.53 11.23 -21.13
N LEU A 106 -12.04 12.48 -21.17
CA LEU A 106 -12.86 13.68 -21.38
C LEU A 106 -13.83 13.58 -22.58
N PRO A 107 -13.41 13.14 -23.78
CA PRO A 107 -14.32 13.00 -24.92
C PRO A 107 -15.43 11.99 -24.67
N GLU A 108 -15.14 10.90 -23.96
CA GLU A 108 -16.13 9.90 -23.59
C GLU A 108 -17.09 10.47 -22.54
N LEU A 109 -16.58 11.13 -21.49
CA LEU A 109 -17.38 11.73 -20.42
C LEU A 109 -18.31 12.85 -20.91
N LEU A 110 -17.88 13.63 -21.91
CA LEU A 110 -18.68 14.70 -22.51
C LEU A 110 -19.76 14.18 -23.46
N ASN A 111 -19.51 13.05 -24.14
CA ASN A 111 -20.38 12.52 -25.20
C ASN A 111 -21.23 11.31 -24.77
N SER A 112 -20.99 10.73 -23.59
CA SER A 112 -21.74 9.58 -23.07
C SER A 112 -23.16 9.96 -22.65
N VAL A 113 -24.11 9.04 -22.83
CA VAL A 113 -25.47 9.10 -22.25
C VAL A 113 -25.33 9.27 -20.72
N PRO A 114 -26.27 9.92 -20.00
CA PRO A 114 -26.14 10.07 -18.55
C PRO A 114 -25.82 8.72 -17.89
N GLU A 115 -24.69 8.67 -17.16
CA GLU A 115 -24.27 7.47 -16.45
C GLU A 115 -25.41 7.05 -15.50
N PRO A 116 -25.90 5.80 -15.57
CA PRO A 116 -26.94 5.33 -14.66
C PRO A 116 -26.42 5.24 -13.22
N GLU A 117 -25.09 5.10 -13.07
CA GLU A 117 -24.43 5.04 -11.78
C GLU A 117 -23.97 6.44 -11.36
N PRO A 118 -24.33 6.90 -10.16
CA PRO A 118 -23.96 8.23 -9.69
C PRO A 118 -22.51 8.29 -9.19
N GLU A 119 -21.84 7.14 -9.03
CA GLU A 119 -20.46 7.05 -8.56
C GLU A 119 -19.69 5.92 -9.25
N LEU A 120 -18.49 6.22 -9.74
CA LEU A 120 -17.62 5.31 -10.46
C LEU A 120 -16.18 5.43 -9.95
N HIS A 121 -15.47 4.31 -9.95
CA HIS A 121 -14.02 4.28 -9.80
C HIS A 121 -13.40 3.61 -11.04
N LEU A 122 -12.62 4.38 -11.80
CA LEU A 122 -12.01 3.92 -13.05
C LEU A 122 -10.56 3.52 -12.80
N THR A 123 -10.25 2.26 -13.12
CA THR A 123 -8.89 1.72 -13.10
C THR A 123 -8.40 1.49 -14.54
N PRO A 124 -7.11 1.19 -14.75
CA PRO A 124 -6.61 0.85 -16.08
C PRO A 124 -7.30 -0.35 -16.74
N THR A 125 -7.98 -1.20 -15.97
CA THR A 125 -8.55 -2.47 -16.44
C THR A 125 -10.04 -2.66 -16.13
N ALA A 126 -10.65 -1.81 -15.31
CA ALA A 126 -12.02 -1.99 -14.86
C ALA A 126 -12.73 -0.68 -14.54
N ARG A 127 -14.06 -0.71 -14.69
CA ARG A 127 -14.99 0.26 -14.12
C ARG A 127 -15.62 -0.37 -12.89
N LEU A 128 -15.32 0.19 -11.72
CA LEU A 128 -15.85 -0.26 -10.44
C LEU A 128 -16.94 0.70 -9.96
N VAL A 129 -17.87 0.17 -9.18
CA VAL A 129 -19.00 0.92 -8.64
C VAL A 129 -19.12 0.61 -7.16
N PRO A 130 -19.07 1.61 -6.26
CA PRO A 130 -19.19 1.35 -4.84
C PRO A 130 -20.61 0.91 -4.48
N ARG A 131 -20.71 -0.08 -3.60
CA ARG A 131 -21.96 -0.59 -3.04
C ARG A 131 -21.83 -0.67 -1.53
N VAL A 132 -22.80 -0.11 -0.83
CA VAL A 132 -22.91 -0.27 0.62
C VAL A 132 -23.48 -1.66 0.88
N VAL A 133 -22.73 -2.47 1.62
CA VAL A 133 -23.19 -3.77 2.13
C VAL A 133 -23.41 -3.63 3.63
N THR A 134 -24.52 -4.17 4.13
CA THR A 134 -24.83 -4.12 5.57
C THR A 134 -24.07 -5.22 6.32
N GLY A 135 -23.56 -4.86 7.49
CA GLY A 135 -22.73 -5.72 8.34
C GLY A 135 -21.25 -5.35 8.26
N LEU A 136 -20.58 -5.40 9.41
CA LEU A 136 -19.12 -5.54 9.40
C LEU A 136 -18.85 -6.93 8.82
N ALA A 137 -17.90 -7.04 7.89
CA ALA A 137 -17.31 -8.35 7.63
C ALA A 137 -16.91 -8.91 9.00
N PRO A 138 -17.40 -10.09 9.41
CA PRO A 138 -17.03 -10.64 10.71
C PRO A 138 -15.50 -10.64 10.78
N ALA A 139 -14.94 -10.31 11.95
CA ALA A 139 -13.53 -10.55 12.19
C ALA A 139 -13.33 -12.07 12.09
N THR A 140 -12.96 -12.56 10.92
CA THR A 140 -12.79 -13.98 10.60
C THR A 140 -11.43 -14.46 11.10
N GLY A 141 -11.15 -14.19 12.38
CA GLY A 141 -9.88 -14.52 13.02
C GLY A 141 -10.11 -15.31 14.31
N PRO A 142 -9.22 -16.25 14.64
CA PRO A 142 -9.21 -16.92 15.93
C PRO A 142 -9.05 -15.92 17.09
N VAL A 143 -9.67 -16.23 18.23
CA VAL A 143 -9.49 -15.48 19.48
C VAL A 143 -8.29 -16.07 20.23
N GLY A 144 -7.31 -15.23 20.55
CA GLY A 144 -6.09 -15.64 21.26
C GLY A 144 -4.90 -15.83 20.31
N PRO A 145 -3.87 -16.61 20.72
CA PRO A 145 -2.70 -16.83 19.90
C PRO A 145 -3.08 -17.49 18.57
N ALA A 146 -2.50 -16.98 17.49
CA ALA A 146 -2.81 -17.36 16.13
C ALA A 146 -1.58 -17.31 15.24
N ARG A 147 -1.62 -18.08 14.15
CA ARG A 147 -0.62 -18.06 13.07
C ARG A 147 -1.30 -18.14 11.70
N LEU A 148 -0.63 -17.65 10.68
CA LEU A 148 -1.04 -17.82 9.30
C LEU A 148 -0.64 -19.22 8.82
N ALA A 149 -1.60 -19.96 8.29
CA ALA A 149 -1.41 -21.32 7.80
C ALA A 149 -1.80 -21.45 6.32
N ILE A 150 -1.18 -22.41 5.65
CA ILE A 150 -1.50 -22.79 4.27
C ILE A 150 -2.40 -24.02 4.35
N ARG A 151 -3.68 -23.90 4.03
CA ARG A 151 -4.58 -25.07 4.00
C ARG A 151 -4.35 -25.95 2.79
N GLN A 152 -4.00 -25.36 1.65
CA GLN A 152 -3.73 -26.07 0.40
C GLN A 152 -2.50 -25.46 -0.29
N PRO A 153 -1.31 -26.10 -0.20
CA PRO A 153 -0.12 -25.64 -0.91
C PRO A 153 -0.38 -25.42 -2.40
N GLY A 154 0.15 -24.33 -2.96
CA GLY A 154 -0.12 -23.93 -4.35
C GLY A 154 -1.33 -23.00 -4.53
N GLN A 155 -2.19 -22.87 -3.52
CA GLN A 155 -3.36 -21.99 -3.56
C GLN A 155 -3.25 -20.88 -2.52
N LEU A 156 -2.82 -19.68 -2.94
CA LEU A 156 -2.70 -18.53 -2.04
C LEU A 156 -4.03 -18.12 -1.38
N GLY A 157 -5.17 -18.39 -2.03
CA GLY A 157 -6.50 -18.16 -1.46
C GLY A 157 -6.85 -19.09 -0.29
N SER A 158 -6.03 -20.11 -0.03
CA SER A 158 -6.18 -21.03 1.11
C SER A 158 -5.43 -20.56 2.37
N LEU A 159 -4.78 -19.40 2.31
CA LEU A 159 -4.15 -18.78 3.47
C LEU A 159 -5.22 -18.33 4.46
N GLU A 160 -5.11 -18.79 5.69
CA GLU A 160 -6.01 -18.40 6.76
C GLU A 160 -5.31 -18.28 8.10
N TRP A 161 -5.85 -17.44 8.97
CA TRP A 161 -5.44 -17.38 10.36
C TRP A 161 -6.07 -18.55 11.11
N GLU A 162 -5.24 -19.38 11.72
CA GLU A 162 -5.69 -20.48 12.58
C GLU A 162 -5.25 -20.26 14.02
N ALA A 163 -6.07 -20.73 14.96
CA ALA A 163 -5.72 -20.72 16.38
C ALA A 163 -4.46 -21.57 16.58
N ALA A 164 -3.54 -21.04 17.38
CA ALA A 164 -2.30 -21.71 17.75
C ALA A 164 -2.21 -21.75 19.28
N PRO A 165 -1.56 -22.78 19.85
CA PRO A 165 -1.15 -22.69 21.24
C PRO A 165 -0.18 -21.51 21.42
N ALA A 166 -0.24 -20.85 22.58
CA ALA A 166 0.80 -19.91 22.96
C ALA A 166 2.15 -20.63 22.97
N PRO A 167 3.24 -20.03 22.48
CA PRO A 167 4.55 -20.66 22.53
C PRO A 167 4.98 -20.85 23.99
N GLU A 168 5.21 -22.09 24.41
CA GLU A 168 5.86 -22.39 25.68
C GLU A 168 7.34 -21.96 25.58
N PRO A 169 7.82 -21.04 26.45
CA PRO A 169 9.22 -20.64 26.45
C PRO A 169 10.09 -21.82 26.89
N GLY A 170 11.02 -22.25 26.02
CA GLY A 170 12.11 -23.12 26.44
C GLY A 170 13.10 -22.37 27.35
N PRO A 171 14.00 -23.08 28.03
CA PRO A 171 14.96 -22.47 28.96
C PRO A 171 15.88 -21.44 28.30
N GLU A 172 16.11 -21.56 26.99
CA GLU A 172 16.97 -20.67 26.19
C GLU A 172 16.17 -19.78 25.22
N ASP A 173 14.84 -19.85 25.25
CA ASP A 173 14.00 -19.18 24.26
C ASP A 173 13.43 -17.86 24.77
N VAL A 174 13.39 -16.87 23.88
CA VAL A 174 12.65 -15.62 24.05
C VAL A 174 11.30 -15.76 23.34
N VAL A 175 10.22 -15.37 24.01
CA VAL A 175 8.89 -15.26 23.39
C VAL A 175 8.61 -13.79 23.13
N VAL A 176 8.25 -13.49 21.88
CA VAL A 176 7.99 -12.14 21.41
C VAL A 176 6.56 -12.03 20.93
N ARG A 177 5.83 -11.04 21.44
CA ARG A 177 4.56 -10.59 20.88
C ARG A 177 4.85 -9.84 19.58
N VAL A 178 4.54 -10.49 18.47
CA VAL A 178 4.79 -9.96 17.13
C VAL A 178 3.87 -8.77 16.88
N ARG A 179 4.46 -7.65 16.43
CA ARG A 179 3.74 -6.42 16.06
C ARG A 179 3.75 -6.19 14.56
N ALA A 180 4.81 -6.63 13.88
CA ALA A 180 4.93 -6.70 12.44
C ALA A 180 5.87 -7.85 12.05
N ALA A 181 5.68 -8.39 10.85
CA ALA A 181 6.53 -9.43 10.27
C ALA A 181 6.85 -9.08 8.82
N GLY A 182 8.08 -9.38 8.40
CA GLY A 182 8.55 -9.13 7.04
C GLY A 182 8.14 -10.25 6.09
N LEU A 183 7.56 -9.89 4.93
CA LEU A 183 7.21 -10.84 3.88
C LEU A 183 8.37 -11.02 2.90
N ASN A 184 8.90 -12.23 2.83
CA ASN A 184 10.03 -12.56 1.96
C ASN A 184 9.59 -13.37 0.74
N PHE A 185 10.39 -13.32 -0.34
CA PHE A 185 10.09 -14.08 -1.57
C PHE A 185 10.04 -15.60 -1.30
N ARG A 186 10.82 -16.05 -0.33
CA ARG A 186 10.78 -17.42 0.22
C ARG A 186 9.38 -17.83 0.65
N ASP A 187 8.67 -16.96 1.40
CA ASP A 187 7.34 -17.28 1.93
C ASP A 187 6.32 -17.47 0.80
N LEU A 188 6.42 -16.66 -0.25
CA LEU A 188 5.60 -16.80 -1.45
C LEU A 188 5.87 -18.11 -2.18
N MET A 189 7.15 -18.45 -2.42
CA MET A 189 7.49 -19.70 -3.10
C MET A 189 7.07 -20.92 -2.28
N TRP A 190 7.22 -20.86 -0.95
CA TRP A 190 6.75 -21.92 -0.05
C TRP A 190 5.21 -22.06 -0.10
N ALA A 191 4.46 -20.95 0.02
CA ALA A 191 3.01 -20.96 -0.06
C ALA A 191 2.48 -21.48 -1.41
N GLN A 192 3.22 -21.25 -2.49
CA GLN A 192 2.91 -21.75 -3.83
C GLN A 192 3.37 -23.20 -4.08
N GLY A 193 4.00 -23.87 -3.11
CA GLY A 193 4.51 -25.23 -3.29
C GLY A 193 5.69 -25.31 -4.27
N LEU A 194 6.38 -24.21 -4.51
CA LEU A 194 7.53 -24.12 -5.42
C LEU A 194 8.86 -24.41 -4.73
N LEU A 195 8.88 -24.49 -3.40
CA LEU A 195 10.04 -24.92 -2.61
C LEU A 195 9.76 -26.30 -2.01
N PRO A 196 10.66 -27.29 -2.20
CA PRO A 196 10.55 -28.56 -1.51
C PRO A 196 10.85 -28.38 -0.02
N GLU A 197 10.21 -29.18 0.83
CA GLU A 197 10.35 -29.10 2.29
C GLU A 197 11.80 -29.32 2.72
N GLU A 198 12.49 -30.25 2.06
CA GLU A 198 13.89 -30.62 2.33
C GLU A 198 14.84 -29.43 2.15
N ALA A 199 14.53 -28.48 1.26
CA ALA A 199 15.32 -27.27 1.08
C ALA A 199 15.18 -26.27 2.25
N LEU A 200 14.18 -26.47 3.11
CA LEU A 200 13.87 -25.58 4.23
C LEU A 200 14.18 -26.19 5.59
N MET A 201 14.27 -27.52 5.70
CA MET A 201 14.44 -28.23 6.96
C MET A 201 15.68 -27.80 7.76
N ASP A 202 16.80 -27.58 7.07
CA ASP A 202 18.07 -27.23 7.73
C ASP A 202 18.20 -25.72 8.02
N GLY A 203 17.26 -24.91 7.51
CA GLY A 203 17.26 -23.46 7.71
C GLY A 203 16.69 -23.07 9.07
N PHE A 204 17.16 -21.96 9.63
CA PHE A 204 16.70 -21.42 10.93
C PHE A 204 15.17 -21.31 11.04
N ALA A 205 14.49 -20.91 9.96
CA ALA A 205 13.04 -20.76 9.94
C ALA A 205 12.26 -22.08 9.78
N GLY A 206 12.90 -23.16 9.32
CA GLY A 206 12.23 -24.43 8.97
C GLY A 206 11.16 -24.26 7.87
N PRO A 207 10.36 -25.28 7.54
CA PRO A 207 9.28 -25.20 6.53
C PRO A 207 8.04 -24.44 7.03
N THR A 208 8.24 -23.21 7.54
CA THR A 208 7.19 -22.35 8.09
C THR A 208 7.08 -21.03 7.34
N LEU A 209 5.93 -20.36 7.50
CA LEU A 209 5.67 -19.02 6.96
C LEU A 209 6.16 -17.93 7.91
N GLY A 210 6.91 -16.98 7.35
CA GLY A 210 7.49 -15.88 8.09
C GLY A 210 8.81 -16.28 8.74
N MET A 211 9.81 -15.41 8.57
CA MET A 211 11.18 -15.65 9.01
C MET A 211 11.79 -14.49 9.79
N GLU A 212 11.10 -13.35 9.83
CA GLU A 212 11.53 -12.15 10.55
C GLU A 212 10.35 -11.40 11.14
N MET A 213 10.61 -10.68 12.24
CA MET A 213 9.60 -9.92 12.95
C MET A 213 10.20 -8.74 13.70
N ALA A 214 9.30 -7.84 14.10
CA ALA A 214 9.53 -6.86 15.16
C ALA A 214 8.38 -6.90 16.15
N GLY A 215 8.69 -6.74 17.44
CA GLY A 215 7.72 -6.96 18.50
C GLY A 215 8.19 -6.58 19.89
N LEU A 216 7.44 -7.05 20.87
CA LEU A 216 7.69 -6.84 22.30
C LEU A 216 8.04 -8.17 22.95
N VAL A 217 9.12 -8.21 23.72
CA VAL A 217 9.45 -9.39 24.54
C VAL A 217 8.34 -9.62 25.57
N GLU A 218 7.85 -10.85 25.66
CA GLU A 218 6.88 -11.29 26.69
C GLU A 218 7.57 -12.07 27.80
N SER A 219 8.52 -12.92 27.43
CA SER A 219 9.36 -13.67 28.36
C SER A 219 10.73 -13.89 27.74
N ALA A 220 11.75 -13.97 28.59
CA ALA A 220 13.12 -14.23 28.19
C ALA A 220 13.86 -14.99 29.31
N PRO A 221 14.89 -15.80 28.98
CA PRO A 221 15.73 -16.44 29.97
C PRO A 221 16.50 -15.43 30.81
N ALA A 222 16.77 -15.78 32.07
CA ALA A 222 17.65 -14.98 32.91
C ALA A 222 19.06 -14.88 32.29
N GLY A 223 19.60 -13.67 32.19
CA GLY A 223 20.93 -13.45 31.60
C GLY A 223 20.96 -13.35 30.08
N SER A 224 19.82 -13.47 29.39
CA SER A 224 19.72 -13.30 27.92
C SER A 224 19.97 -11.86 27.44
N GLY A 225 19.97 -10.88 28.34
CA GLY A 225 20.06 -9.45 28.01
C GLY A 225 18.74 -8.81 27.59
N PHE A 226 17.63 -9.56 27.61
CA PHE A 226 16.29 -9.08 27.29
C PHE A 226 15.34 -9.22 28.49
N ALA A 227 14.39 -8.31 28.59
CA ALA A 227 13.35 -8.28 29.61
C ALA A 227 11.95 -8.10 28.98
N PRO A 228 10.87 -8.57 29.64
CA PRO A 228 9.51 -8.32 29.18
C PRO A 228 9.24 -6.82 28.96
N GLY A 229 8.67 -6.48 27.80
CA GLY A 229 8.40 -5.11 27.36
C GLY A 229 9.47 -4.51 26.43
N ASP A 230 10.63 -5.15 26.29
CA ASP A 230 11.67 -4.67 25.37
C ASP A 230 11.20 -4.70 23.91
N ARG A 231 11.50 -3.64 23.17
CA ARG A 231 11.25 -3.56 21.72
C ARG A 231 12.40 -4.23 20.98
N VAL A 232 12.08 -5.29 20.25
CA VAL A 232 13.07 -6.10 19.53
C VAL A 232 12.67 -6.32 18.09
N PHE A 233 13.65 -6.63 17.26
CA PHE A 233 13.48 -7.07 15.89
C PHE A 233 14.53 -8.14 15.57
N GLY A 234 14.25 -8.99 14.58
CA GLY A 234 15.17 -10.05 14.19
C GLY A 234 14.46 -11.22 13.53
N PHE A 235 15.07 -12.40 13.64
CA PHE A 235 14.59 -13.62 13.02
C PHE A 235 13.75 -14.43 13.99
N ALA A 236 12.68 -15.03 13.49
CA ALA A 236 11.93 -16.05 14.20
C ALA A 236 11.28 -17.02 13.19
N PRO A 237 11.28 -18.33 13.46
CA PRO A 237 10.45 -19.26 12.71
C PRO A 237 8.97 -18.94 12.93
N ALA A 238 8.12 -19.25 11.94
CA ALA A 238 6.68 -19.06 11.98
C ALA A 238 6.26 -17.62 12.38
N ALA A 239 7.02 -16.60 11.93
CA ALA A 239 6.84 -15.22 12.36
C ALA A 239 5.52 -14.58 11.89
N PHE A 240 4.80 -15.18 10.94
CA PHE A 240 3.42 -14.77 10.61
C PHE A 240 2.46 -15.29 11.67
N ALA A 241 2.64 -14.81 12.89
CA ALA A 241 1.93 -15.20 14.08
C ALA A 241 1.73 -14.00 15.01
N THR A 242 0.83 -14.14 15.97
CA THR A 242 0.63 -13.16 17.06
C THR A 242 1.76 -13.20 18.09
N GLN A 243 2.42 -14.36 18.24
CA GLN A 243 3.55 -14.60 19.12
C GLN A 243 4.54 -15.50 18.39
N ALA A 244 5.83 -15.23 18.55
CA ALA A 244 6.90 -16.03 17.98
C ALA A 244 7.92 -16.39 19.05
N ARG A 245 8.46 -17.60 18.97
CA ARG A 245 9.54 -18.07 19.82
C ARG A 245 10.84 -18.05 19.05
N THR A 246 11.89 -17.49 19.63
CA THR A 246 13.20 -17.37 19.00
C THR A 246 14.31 -17.41 20.04
N ARG A 247 15.57 -17.37 19.60
CA ARG A 247 16.74 -17.35 20.48
C ARG A 247 17.25 -15.92 20.69
N PRO A 248 17.86 -15.59 21.84
CA PRO A 248 18.45 -14.28 22.09
C PRO A 248 19.40 -13.81 20.99
N GLU A 249 20.19 -14.71 20.39
CA GLU A 249 21.18 -14.37 19.35
C GLU A 249 20.54 -14.05 17.99
N ALA A 250 19.28 -14.40 17.80
CA ALA A 250 18.54 -14.18 16.56
C ALA A 250 17.81 -12.83 16.54
N ILE A 251 17.85 -12.07 17.64
CA ILE A 251 17.17 -10.79 17.79
C ILE A 251 18.12 -9.71 18.31
N ALA A 252 17.75 -8.45 18.09
CA ALA A 252 18.46 -7.30 18.61
C ALA A 252 17.46 -6.25 19.15
N PRO A 253 17.91 -5.36 20.05
CA PRO A 253 17.14 -4.19 20.44
C PRO A 253 16.80 -3.34 19.21
N MET A 254 15.56 -2.86 19.16
CA MET A 254 15.10 -2.10 18.01
C MET A 254 15.72 -0.69 18.00
N PRO A 255 16.26 -0.21 16.86
CA PRO A 255 16.83 1.13 16.77
C PRO A 255 15.83 2.23 17.15
N ALA A 256 16.31 3.27 17.82
CA ALA A 256 15.49 4.43 18.14
C ALA A 256 14.95 5.10 16.87
N GLY A 257 13.69 5.51 16.89
CA GLY A 257 13.04 6.20 15.76
C GLY A 257 12.34 5.28 14.74
N LEU A 258 12.56 3.96 14.78
CA LEU A 258 11.80 3.03 13.95
C LEU A 258 10.49 2.62 14.64
N ASP A 259 9.42 2.52 13.85
CA ASP A 259 8.23 1.77 14.24
C ASP A 259 8.42 0.26 13.97
N PHE A 260 7.48 -0.56 14.42
CA PHE A 260 7.59 -2.02 14.25
C PHE A 260 7.55 -2.44 12.78
N ALA A 261 6.75 -1.76 11.94
CA ALA A 261 6.62 -2.13 10.54
C ALA A 261 7.92 -1.86 9.79
N ALA A 262 8.53 -0.70 9.99
CA ALA A 262 9.83 -0.34 9.44
C ALA A 262 10.92 -1.30 9.94
N ALA A 263 10.97 -1.56 11.26
CA ALA A 263 11.98 -2.46 11.83
C ALA A 263 11.88 -3.89 11.30
N ALA A 264 10.67 -4.41 11.06
CA ALA A 264 10.47 -5.75 10.51
C ALA A 264 10.97 -5.91 9.06
N THR A 265 11.32 -4.82 8.35
CA THR A 265 11.89 -4.89 6.99
C THR A 265 13.40 -5.04 6.94
N VAL A 266 14.07 -4.95 8.09
CA VAL A 266 15.53 -4.87 8.19
C VAL A 266 16.22 -6.24 8.24
N PRO A 267 15.82 -7.21 9.10
CA PRO A 267 16.64 -8.37 9.45
C PRO A 267 17.14 -9.18 8.26
N VAL A 268 16.24 -9.76 7.46
CA VAL A 268 16.59 -10.64 6.34
C VAL A 268 17.33 -9.85 5.28
N ALA A 269 16.84 -8.67 4.90
CA ALA A 269 17.43 -7.89 3.82
C ALA A 269 18.87 -7.48 4.13
N PHE A 270 19.11 -6.92 5.32
CA PHE A 270 20.45 -6.44 5.68
C PHE A 270 21.40 -7.56 6.08
N LEU A 271 20.95 -8.57 6.83
CA LEU A 271 21.85 -9.70 7.14
C LEU A 271 22.30 -10.41 5.86
N THR A 272 21.38 -10.64 4.91
CA THR A 272 21.73 -11.24 3.62
C THR A 272 22.74 -10.37 2.87
N ALA A 273 22.54 -9.05 2.82
CA ALA A 273 23.44 -8.13 2.14
C ALA A 273 24.84 -8.10 2.79
N VAL A 274 24.91 -7.94 4.11
CA VAL A 274 26.16 -7.91 4.88
C VAL A 274 26.89 -9.24 4.74
N TYR A 275 26.22 -10.36 4.96
CA TYR A 275 26.85 -11.67 4.84
C TYR A 275 27.37 -11.93 3.41
N ALA A 276 26.59 -11.62 2.38
CA ALA A 276 27.01 -11.83 1.00
C ALA A 276 28.19 -10.94 0.60
N LEU A 277 28.15 -9.66 0.96
CA LEU A 277 29.13 -8.68 0.50
C LEU A 277 30.38 -8.64 1.38
N GLU A 278 30.22 -8.55 2.70
CA GLU A 278 31.35 -8.42 3.63
C GLU A 278 31.96 -9.77 3.95
N THR A 279 31.15 -10.81 4.20
CA THR A 279 31.68 -12.12 4.61
C THR A 279 32.07 -13.01 3.44
N CYS A 280 31.17 -13.21 2.48
CA CYS A 280 31.42 -14.13 1.36
C CYS A 280 32.30 -13.51 0.27
N ALA A 281 31.99 -12.28 -0.15
CA ALA A 281 32.73 -11.60 -1.20
C ALA A 281 33.93 -10.80 -0.68
N ASN A 282 33.94 -10.44 0.61
CA ASN A 282 34.96 -9.59 1.21
C ASN A 282 35.22 -8.31 0.38
N ILE A 283 34.14 -7.61 0.04
CA ILE A 283 34.21 -6.44 -0.84
C ILE A 283 35.19 -5.38 -0.32
N GLN A 284 35.95 -4.78 -1.24
CA GLN A 284 36.93 -3.75 -0.93
C GLN A 284 36.52 -2.38 -1.50
N PRO A 285 36.98 -1.27 -0.89
CA PRO A 285 36.75 0.06 -1.44
C PRO A 285 37.24 0.19 -2.89
N GLY A 286 36.44 0.82 -3.74
CA GLY A 286 36.74 1.04 -5.17
C GLY A 286 36.34 -0.11 -6.11
N GLU A 287 36.02 -1.30 -5.59
CA GLU A 287 35.45 -2.40 -6.37
C GLU A 287 34.06 -2.04 -6.91
N THR A 288 33.57 -2.83 -7.88
CA THR A 288 32.25 -2.60 -8.48
C THR A 288 31.30 -3.74 -8.13
N VAL A 289 30.13 -3.40 -7.58
CA VAL A 289 29.06 -4.35 -7.25
C VAL A 289 27.88 -4.16 -8.19
N LEU A 290 27.46 -5.22 -8.88
CA LEU A 290 26.22 -5.25 -9.66
C LEU A 290 25.09 -5.86 -8.82
N VAL A 291 24.07 -5.07 -8.50
CA VAL A 291 22.88 -5.50 -7.75
C VAL A 291 21.70 -5.72 -8.68
N HIS A 292 21.23 -6.95 -8.79
CA HIS A 292 19.99 -7.24 -9.52
C HIS A 292 18.76 -6.94 -8.68
N GLY A 293 17.73 -6.38 -9.31
CA GLY A 293 16.49 -6.05 -8.61
C GLY A 293 16.68 -4.98 -7.53
N GLY A 294 17.50 -3.96 -7.80
CA GLY A 294 17.94 -2.96 -6.82
C GLY A 294 16.81 -2.21 -6.10
N ALA A 295 15.61 -2.15 -6.69
CA ALA A 295 14.42 -1.53 -6.10
C ALA A 295 13.60 -2.47 -5.21
N GLY A 296 14.07 -3.69 -4.94
CA GLY A 296 13.51 -4.59 -3.93
C GLY A 296 14.21 -4.44 -2.57
N ALA A 297 13.63 -4.97 -1.49
CA ALA A 297 14.18 -4.80 -0.13
C ALA A 297 15.65 -5.24 -0.01
N LEU A 298 15.98 -6.46 -0.45
CA LEU A 298 17.36 -6.95 -0.48
C LEU A 298 18.26 -6.10 -1.39
N GLY A 299 17.74 -5.67 -2.55
CA GLY A 299 18.48 -4.82 -3.47
C GLY A 299 18.87 -3.48 -2.84
N LEU A 300 17.93 -2.83 -2.14
CA LEU A 300 18.17 -1.58 -1.42
C LEU A 300 19.16 -1.76 -0.27
N ALA A 301 19.07 -2.86 0.47
CA ALA A 301 20.03 -3.18 1.53
C ALA A 301 21.44 -3.41 0.95
N ALA A 302 21.56 -4.21 -0.11
CA ALA A 302 22.83 -4.49 -0.78
C ALA A 302 23.49 -3.23 -1.35
N LEU A 303 22.70 -2.32 -1.94
CA LEU A 303 23.20 -1.03 -2.41
C LEU A 303 23.75 -0.19 -1.26
N GLN A 304 23.03 -0.10 -0.14
CA GLN A 304 23.48 0.64 1.03
C GLN A 304 24.77 0.07 1.63
N VAL A 305 24.85 -1.25 1.79
CA VAL A 305 26.04 -1.94 2.31
C VAL A 305 27.23 -1.75 1.38
N ALA A 306 27.06 -1.94 0.07
CA ALA A 306 28.13 -1.75 -0.91
C ALA A 306 28.65 -0.30 -0.94
N LEU A 307 27.74 0.69 -0.89
CA LEU A 307 28.12 2.10 -0.83
C LEU A 307 28.86 2.43 0.48
N ALA A 308 28.41 1.90 1.62
CA ALA A 308 29.06 2.09 2.91
C ALA A 308 30.49 1.51 2.94
N ALA A 309 30.73 0.40 2.22
CA ALA A 309 32.04 -0.19 2.02
C ALA A 309 32.93 0.57 1.01
N GLY A 310 32.44 1.65 0.41
CA GLY A 310 33.18 2.45 -0.58
C GLY A 310 33.25 1.82 -1.97
N ALA A 311 32.38 0.85 -2.28
CA ALA A 311 32.29 0.27 -3.62
C ALA A 311 31.48 1.17 -4.57
N ARG A 312 31.70 0.99 -5.87
CA ARG A 312 30.87 1.55 -6.95
C ARG A 312 29.71 0.59 -7.21
N VAL A 313 28.50 1.12 -7.32
CA VAL A 313 27.30 0.30 -7.53
C VAL A 313 26.73 0.45 -8.93
N ALA A 314 26.27 -0.66 -9.50
CA ALA A 314 25.37 -0.69 -10.63
C ALA A 314 24.12 -1.48 -10.23
N ALA A 315 22.93 -1.04 -10.63
CA ALA A 315 21.69 -1.74 -10.29
C ALA A 315 20.78 -1.96 -11.50
N THR A 316 20.07 -3.08 -11.50
CA THR A 316 18.98 -3.35 -12.46
C THR A 316 17.61 -3.22 -11.78
N ALA A 317 16.61 -2.70 -12.49
CA ALA A 317 15.23 -2.66 -12.02
C ALA A 317 14.23 -2.77 -13.17
N GLY A 318 13.14 -3.51 -12.93
CA GLY A 318 12.23 -4.00 -13.98
C GLY A 318 11.32 -2.95 -14.64
N SER A 319 11.19 -1.74 -14.09
CA SER A 319 10.34 -0.69 -14.67
C SER A 319 11.00 0.69 -14.65
N PRO A 320 10.60 1.62 -15.55
CA PRO A 320 11.09 3.00 -15.51
C PRO A 320 10.88 3.68 -14.16
N ALA A 321 9.72 3.49 -13.53
CA ALA A 321 9.42 4.04 -12.21
C ALA A 321 10.38 3.51 -11.12
N LYS A 322 10.64 2.20 -11.10
CA LYS A 322 11.61 1.60 -10.16
C LYS A 322 13.03 2.10 -10.40
N ARG A 323 13.42 2.36 -11.65
CA ARG A 323 14.73 2.97 -11.97
C ARG A 323 14.80 4.43 -11.57
N ALA A 324 13.71 5.19 -11.70
CA ALA A 324 13.64 6.57 -11.24
C ALA A 324 13.76 6.65 -9.71
N PHE A 325 13.12 5.74 -8.98
CA PHE A 325 13.23 5.64 -7.52
C PHE A 325 14.67 5.39 -7.02
N LEU A 326 15.51 4.71 -7.81
CA LEU A 326 16.90 4.43 -7.45
C LEU A 326 17.89 5.55 -7.78
N ARG A 327 17.45 6.62 -8.47
CA ARG A 327 18.30 7.76 -8.84
C ARG A 327 18.09 8.91 -7.87
#